data_AF-A0A957XV59-F1
#
_entry.id   AF-A0A957XV59-F1
#
_cell.length_a   1.000
_cell.length_b   1.000
_cell.length_c   1.000
_cell.angle_alpha   90.00
_cell.angle_beta   90.00
_cell.angle_gamma   90.00
#
_symmetry.space_group_name_H-M   'P 1'
#
loop_
_entity.id
_entity.type
_entity.pdbx_description
1 polymer ?
#
loop_
_entity_poly.entity_id
_entity_poly.type
_entity_poly.pdbx_seq_one_letter_code
_entity_poly.pdbx_strand_id
1 'polypeptide(L)'
;MFSGLNTEAYDRDYSDRELLRRIGRYFARDRRRLTWAVVLIVALAVVTAFQPLIVAEGINQLDQNPSTVLLVGLVVLSLATGLFIWGANWIRRRLLVRLTGTVMSDLRLDAFDSVINQDMSFFDQYRSGRIISRITTDTQEFSQVVVLVTDIVSQMLSVVILAVILWTISWQLTIALIIFAVVIVVLAYSLRTVARKATRSGFRAIAEVNSAIQEAITGISVAKNFRQEAAIYGEFMVVNNQSYDINLRRGFILSNVFPVLSMVGGVGTAMLVYFGGLSAAAGVISIGAWYLFITSVDRFWFPMAQLSSFWSQVQAGLSASERIFALIDAEPTVRQTDSLQTGRLRGEIEFRDFDFRYTEQQQVLKGFDLHICAGE
;
A
#
# COMPACT_ATOMS: atom_id res chain seq x y z
N MET A 1 -25.62 1.91 7.44
CA MET A 1 -25.31 1.19 6.19
C MET A 1 -23.90 0.58 6.26
N PHE A 2 -23.69 -0.34 7.21
CA PHE A 2 -22.44 -1.12 7.39
C PHE A 2 -22.79 -2.58 7.78
N SER A 3 -23.94 -3.10 7.35
CA SER A 3 -24.45 -4.43 7.73
C SER A 3 -23.78 -5.58 6.97
N GLY A 4 -22.49 -5.44 6.65
CA GLY A 4 -21.68 -6.44 5.94
C GLY A 4 -20.24 -6.53 6.44
N LEU A 5 -19.91 -5.84 7.53
CA LEU A 5 -18.60 -5.87 8.20
C LEU A 5 -18.58 -6.85 9.38
N ASN A 6 -19.28 -7.97 9.28
CA ASN A 6 -19.16 -8.99 10.31
C ASN A 6 -17.80 -9.66 10.14
N THR A 7 -17.02 -9.70 11.22
CA THR A 7 -15.86 -10.58 11.36
C THR A 7 -16.31 -12.00 11.01
N GLU A 8 -15.61 -12.64 10.08
CA GLU A 8 -15.90 -14.03 9.73
C GLU A 8 -15.47 -14.93 10.90
N ALA A 9 -16.12 -16.08 11.11
CA ALA A 9 -15.87 -16.89 12.32
C ALA A 9 -14.43 -17.44 12.38
N TYR A 10 -13.73 -17.47 11.24
CA TYR A 10 -12.33 -17.82 11.14
C TYR A 10 -11.38 -16.60 11.15
N ASP A 11 -11.90 -15.37 11.17
CA ASP A 11 -11.05 -14.19 11.37
C ASP A 11 -10.42 -14.29 12.76
N ARG A 12 -9.09 -14.18 12.81
CA ARG A 12 -8.30 -14.21 14.03
C ARG A 12 -7.66 -12.84 14.20
N ASP A 13 -7.66 -12.34 15.43
CA ASP A 13 -6.90 -11.15 15.79
C ASP A 13 -5.43 -11.54 15.95
N TYR A 14 -4.58 -11.09 15.03
CA TYR A 14 -3.14 -11.29 15.15
C TYR A 14 -2.48 -10.05 15.75
N SER A 15 -1.50 -10.25 16.61
CA SER A 15 -0.64 -9.13 17.01
C SER A 15 0.24 -8.68 15.82
N ASP A 16 0.52 -7.38 15.71
CA ASP A 16 1.44 -6.84 14.68
C ASP A 16 2.78 -7.60 14.64
N ARG A 17 3.30 -7.98 15.81
CA ARG A 17 4.55 -8.74 15.94
C ARG A 17 4.44 -10.13 15.31
N GLU A 18 3.30 -10.77 15.46
CA GLU A 18 3.03 -12.08 14.87
C GLU A 18 2.91 -12.01 13.35
N LEU A 19 2.15 -11.04 12.84
CA LEU A 19 2.02 -10.77 11.41
C LEU A 19 3.40 -10.53 10.78
N LEU A 20 4.20 -9.63 11.36
CA LEU A 20 5.56 -9.33 10.88
C LEU A 20 6.47 -10.57 10.90
N ARG A 21 6.35 -11.42 11.93
CA ARG A 21 7.13 -12.67 12.01
C ARG A 21 6.71 -13.67 10.93
N ARG A 22 5.42 -13.77 10.60
CA ARG A 22 4.92 -14.63 9.52
C ARG A 22 5.35 -14.12 8.15
N ILE A 23 5.16 -12.82 7.90
CA ILE A 23 5.65 -12.14 6.70
C ILE A 23 7.16 -12.39 6.53
N GLY A 24 7.95 -12.22 7.59
CA GLY A 24 9.37 -12.50 7.59
C GLY A 24 9.73 -13.94 7.20
N ARG A 25 8.91 -14.93 7.57
CA ARG A 25 9.12 -16.34 7.17
C ARG A 25 8.95 -16.55 5.66
N TYR A 26 7.95 -15.92 5.03
CA TYR A 26 7.79 -15.98 3.57
C TYR A 26 8.98 -15.35 2.85
N PHE A 27 9.40 -14.16 3.27
CA PHE A 27 10.60 -13.52 2.70
C PHE A 27 11.87 -14.32 2.96
N ALA A 28 11.94 -15.06 4.08
CA ALA A 28 13.07 -15.92 4.42
C ALA A 28 13.13 -17.21 3.59
N ARG A 29 12.17 -17.50 2.70
CA ARG A 29 12.26 -18.59 1.73
C ARG A 29 13.19 -18.25 0.56
N ASP A 30 13.25 -16.97 0.18
CA ASP A 30 14.18 -16.42 -0.83
C ASP A 30 15.19 -15.47 -0.18
N ARG A 31 15.96 -16.00 0.80
CA ARG A 31 16.95 -15.22 1.56
C ARG A 31 17.97 -14.54 0.66
N ARG A 32 18.34 -15.20 -0.45
CA ARG A 32 19.35 -14.67 -1.38
C ARG A 32 18.86 -13.36 -2.00
N ARG A 33 17.66 -13.33 -2.60
CA ARG A 33 17.15 -12.08 -3.20
C ARG A 33 16.85 -11.02 -2.14
N LEU A 34 16.37 -11.42 -0.96
CA LEU A 34 16.17 -10.51 0.18
C LEU A 34 17.48 -9.83 0.60
N THR A 35 18.55 -10.59 0.83
CA THR A 35 19.85 -10.05 1.23
C THR A 35 20.40 -9.10 0.17
N TRP A 36 20.36 -9.47 -1.12
CA TRP A 36 20.81 -8.58 -2.20
C TRP A 36 19.96 -7.31 -2.31
N ALA A 37 18.64 -7.40 -2.11
CA ALA A 37 17.77 -6.23 -2.10
C ALA A 37 18.16 -5.27 -0.96
N VAL A 38 18.36 -5.78 0.25
CA VAL A 38 18.78 -4.97 1.43
C VAL A 38 20.15 -4.32 1.19
N VAL A 39 21.13 -5.08 0.69
CA VAL A 39 22.46 -4.54 0.36
C VAL A 39 22.36 -3.43 -0.67
N LEU A 40 21.59 -3.63 -1.74
CA LEU A 40 21.41 -2.61 -2.77
C LEU A 40 20.67 -1.37 -2.26
N ILE A 41 19.70 -1.52 -1.35
CA ILE A 41 19.00 -0.39 -0.71
C ILE A 41 19.99 0.48 0.07
N VAL A 42 20.82 -0.14 0.91
CA VAL A 42 21.81 0.57 1.72
C VAL A 42 22.86 1.21 0.84
N ALA A 43 23.42 0.47 -0.13
CA ALA A 43 24.43 0.96 -1.05
C ALA A 43 23.90 2.13 -1.90
N LEU A 44 22.68 2.02 -2.42
CA LEU A 44 22.04 3.12 -3.15
C LEU A 44 21.81 4.34 -2.28
N ALA A 45 21.29 4.17 -1.06
CA ALA A 45 21.07 5.28 -0.14
C ALA A 45 22.37 6.06 0.16
N VAL A 46 23.48 5.35 0.31
CA VAL A 46 24.82 5.96 0.44
C VAL A 46 25.18 6.71 -0.84
N VAL A 47 25.23 6.03 -2.00
CA VAL A 47 25.67 6.66 -3.25
C VAL A 47 24.79 7.85 -3.64
N THR A 48 23.48 7.78 -3.43
CA THR A 48 22.56 8.89 -3.68
C THR A 48 22.83 10.07 -2.75
N ALA A 49 23.15 9.84 -1.47
CA ALA A 49 23.49 10.91 -0.53
C ALA A 49 24.82 11.59 -0.89
N PHE A 50 25.79 10.85 -1.45
CA PHE A 50 27.11 11.38 -1.85
C PHE A 50 27.10 12.10 -3.21
N GLN A 51 26.22 11.73 -4.14
CA GLN A 51 26.17 12.32 -5.48
C GLN A 51 26.18 13.87 -5.52
N PRO A 52 25.39 14.62 -4.72
CA PRO A 52 25.41 16.08 -4.79
C PRO A 52 26.72 16.70 -4.26
N LEU A 53 27.51 15.97 -3.45
CA LEU A 53 28.83 16.44 -2.99
C LEU A 53 29.82 16.54 -4.16
N ILE A 54 29.73 15.62 -5.13
CA ILE A 54 30.61 15.64 -6.33
C ILE A 54 30.38 16.93 -7.12
N VAL A 55 29.12 17.35 -7.23
CA VAL A 55 28.76 18.60 -7.92
C VAL A 55 29.17 19.81 -7.09
N ALA A 56 28.95 19.78 -5.78
CA ALA A 56 29.38 20.83 -4.86
C ALA A 56 30.90 21.06 -4.91
N GLU A 57 31.69 19.99 -4.98
CA GLU A 57 33.14 20.08 -5.12
C GLU A 57 33.54 20.67 -6.46
N GLY A 58 32.84 20.33 -7.55
CA GLY A 58 33.05 20.98 -8.85
C GLY A 58 32.84 22.49 -8.79
N ILE A 59 31.83 22.94 -8.03
CA ILE A 59 31.57 24.36 -7.81
C ILE A 59 32.67 25.02 -6.97
N ASN A 60 33.16 24.36 -5.92
CA ASN A 60 34.28 24.88 -5.12
C ASN A 60 35.55 25.08 -5.97
N GLN A 61 35.83 24.14 -6.86
CA GLN A 61 37.03 24.17 -7.71
C GLN A 61 36.96 25.26 -8.79
N LEU A 62 35.75 25.59 -9.27
CA LEU A 62 35.53 26.74 -10.15
C LEU A 62 35.86 28.08 -9.49
N ASP A 63 35.61 28.19 -8.18
CA ASP A 63 35.84 29.41 -7.40
C ASP A 63 37.32 29.58 -7.01
N GLN A 64 37.99 28.48 -6.63
CA GLN A 64 39.36 28.53 -6.10
C GLN A 64 40.43 28.46 -7.19
N ASN A 65 40.45 27.38 -7.99
CA ASN A 65 41.50 27.08 -8.97
C ASN A 65 40.93 26.25 -10.13
N PRO A 66 40.38 26.89 -11.17
CA PRO A 66 39.69 26.18 -12.24
C PRO A 66 40.68 25.39 -13.10
N SER A 67 40.87 24.11 -12.79
CA SER A 67 41.58 23.14 -13.63
C SER A 67 40.60 22.45 -14.56
N THR A 68 40.71 22.66 -15.87
CA THR A 68 39.83 22.04 -16.88
C THR A 68 39.85 20.51 -16.77
N VAL A 69 41.01 19.91 -16.51
CA VAL A 69 41.16 18.47 -16.36
C VAL A 69 40.39 17.95 -15.15
N LEU A 70 40.48 18.64 -14.01
CA LEU A 70 39.77 18.26 -12.79
C LEU A 70 38.26 18.44 -12.95
N LEU A 71 37.81 19.54 -13.56
CA LEU A 71 36.40 19.81 -13.82
C LEU A 71 35.79 18.77 -14.76
N VAL A 72 36.47 18.44 -15.87
CA VAL A 72 36.03 17.36 -16.77
C VAL A 72 36.00 16.03 -16.02
N GLY A 73 36.99 15.74 -15.17
CA GLY A 73 37.01 14.57 -14.31
C GLY A 73 35.79 14.48 -13.39
N LEU A 74 35.40 15.58 -12.73
CA LEU A 74 34.22 15.65 -11.86
C LEU A 74 32.90 15.53 -12.64
N VAL A 75 32.82 16.08 -13.85
CA VAL A 75 31.65 15.90 -14.73
C VAL A 75 31.52 14.43 -15.14
N VAL A 76 32.61 13.80 -15.58
CA VAL A 76 32.63 12.37 -15.94
C VAL A 76 32.28 11.51 -14.72
N LEU A 77 32.84 11.82 -13.55
CA LEU A 77 32.52 11.14 -12.30
C LEU A 77 31.04 11.28 -11.95
N SER A 78 30.49 12.49 -12.01
CA SER A 78 29.07 12.77 -11.75
C SER A 78 28.16 11.96 -12.69
N LEU A 79 28.44 11.95 -14.00
CA LEU A 79 27.73 11.15 -14.98
C LEU A 79 27.86 9.64 -14.72
N ALA A 80 29.06 9.17 -14.37
CA ALA A 80 29.30 7.77 -14.04
C ALA A 80 28.51 7.34 -12.79
N THR A 81 28.50 8.16 -11.73
CA THR A 81 27.64 7.91 -10.56
C THR A 81 26.15 7.97 -10.90
N GLY A 82 25.72 8.87 -11.79
CA GLY A 82 24.33 8.94 -12.25
C GLY A 82 23.90 7.66 -12.98
N LEU A 83 24.72 7.19 -13.93
CA LEU A 83 24.50 5.92 -14.64
C LEU A 83 24.53 4.72 -13.69
N PHE A 84 25.44 4.71 -12.73
CA PHE A 84 25.50 3.67 -11.70
C PHE A 84 24.23 3.66 -10.84
N ILE A 85 23.78 4.82 -10.34
CA ILE A 85 22.54 4.94 -9.56
C ILE A 85 21.34 4.45 -10.37
N TRP A 86 21.25 4.80 -11.65
CA TRP A 86 20.18 4.36 -12.54
C TRP A 86 20.19 2.83 -12.72
N GLY A 87 21.35 2.24 -13.07
CA GLY A 87 21.49 0.81 -13.27
C GLY A 87 21.28 0.00 -11.99
N ALA A 88 21.85 0.45 -10.87
CA ALA A 88 21.67 -0.17 -9.57
C ALA A 88 20.21 -0.07 -9.10
N ASN A 89 19.50 1.04 -9.34
CA ASN A 89 18.07 1.13 -9.06
C ASN A 89 17.25 0.19 -9.93
N TRP A 90 17.59 0.04 -11.21
CA TRP A 90 16.91 -0.93 -12.09
C TRP A 90 17.08 -2.36 -11.58
N ILE A 91 18.30 -2.75 -11.19
CA ILE A 91 18.60 -4.07 -10.60
C ILE A 91 17.83 -4.24 -9.28
N ARG A 92 17.89 -3.24 -8.38
CA ARG A 92 17.16 -3.23 -7.10
C ARG A 92 15.66 -3.43 -7.32
N ARG A 93 15.05 -2.68 -8.23
CA ARG A 93 13.62 -2.75 -8.53
C ARG A 93 13.23 -4.10 -9.09
N ARG A 94 14.04 -4.65 -10.01
CA ARG A 94 13.82 -5.98 -10.59
C ARG A 94 13.90 -7.08 -9.55
N LEU A 95 14.87 -7.02 -8.63
CA LEU A 95 14.99 -7.96 -7.52
C LEU A 95 13.80 -7.87 -6.57
N LEU A 96 13.41 -6.66 -6.17
CA LEU A 96 12.29 -6.44 -5.26
C LEU A 96 10.96 -6.93 -5.84
N VAL A 97 10.66 -6.59 -7.10
CA VAL A 97 9.43 -7.06 -7.77
C VAL A 97 9.39 -8.59 -7.89
N ARG A 98 10.52 -9.23 -8.21
CA ARG A 98 10.59 -10.70 -8.26
C ARG A 98 10.41 -11.33 -6.88
N LEU A 99 11.08 -10.79 -5.86
CA LEU A 99 10.98 -11.27 -4.48
C LEU A 99 9.54 -11.18 -3.99
N THR A 100 8.91 -10.01 -4.12
CA THR A 100 7.53 -9.79 -3.71
C THR A 100 6.56 -10.65 -4.52
N GLY A 101 6.80 -10.81 -5.83
CA GLY A 101 5.99 -11.70 -6.68
C GLY A 101 6.08 -13.18 -6.28
N THR A 102 7.26 -13.66 -5.86
CA THR A 102 7.43 -15.02 -5.31
C THR A 102 6.66 -15.16 -4.00
N VAL A 103 6.82 -14.21 -3.06
CA VAL A 103 6.07 -14.24 -1.79
C VAL A 103 4.56 -14.21 -2.02
N MET A 104 4.09 -13.38 -2.95
CA MET A 104 2.68 -13.30 -3.31
C MET A 104 2.16 -14.62 -3.88
N SER A 105 2.95 -15.28 -4.74
CA SER A 105 2.61 -16.59 -5.29
C SER A 105 2.49 -17.64 -4.18
N ASP A 106 3.44 -17.66 -3.25
CA ASP A 106 3.42 -18.59 -2.12
C ASP A 106 2.19 -18.37 -1.23
N LEU A 107 1.90 -17.11 -0.87
CA LEU A 107 0.70 -16.77 -0.09
C LEU A 107 -0.59 -17.21 -0.80
N ARG A 108 -0.67 -17.07 -2.12
CA ARG A 108 -1.83 -17.49 -2.91
C ARG A 108 -1.97 -19.01 -2.94
N LEU A 109 -0.86 -19.74 -3.07
CA LEU A 109 -0.87 -21.19 -3.04
C LEU A 109 -1.32 -21.71 -1.67
N ASP A 110 -0.76 -21.18 -0.58
CA ASP A 110 -1.14 -21.60 0.77
C ASP A 110 -2.59 -21.25 1.10
N ALA A 111 -3.07 -20.07 0.67
CA ALA A 111 -4.47 -19.67 0.85
C ALA A 111 -5.42 -20.53 0.01
N PHE A 112 -5.04 -20.85 -1.23
CA PHE A 112 -5.84 -21.72 -2.10
C PHE A 112 -5.86 -23.16 -1.58
N ASP A 113 -4.74 -23.68 -1.09
CA ASP A 113 -4.63 -25.00 -0.47
C ASP A 113 -5.49 -25.09 0.79
N SER A 114 -5.48 -24.08 1.65
CA SER A 114 -6.41 -24.02 2.79
C SER A 114 -7.87 -24.08 2.32
N VAL A 115 -8.24 -23.27 1.34
CA VAL A 115 -9.63 -23.21 0.83
C VAL A 115 -10.08 -24.51 0.19
N ILE A 116 -9.28 -25.16 -0.65
CA ILE A 116 -9.70 -26.40 -1.34
C ILE A 116 -9.88 -27.58 -0.38
N ASN A 117 -9.22 -27.53 0.78
CA ASN A 117 -9.33 -28.55 1.82
C ASN A 117 -10.46 -28.25 2.84
N GLN A 118 -11.22 -27.16 2.67
CA GLN A 118 -12.38 -26.85 3.51
C GLN A 118 -13.58 -27.76 3.18
N ASP A 119 -14.43 -27.98 4.17
CA ASP A 119 -15.68 -28.72 4.00
C ASP A 119 -16.77 -27.86 3.35
N MET A 120 -17.84 -28.50 2.85
CA MET A 120 -18.91 -27.80 2.13
C MET A 120 -19.61 -26.72 2.97
N SER A 121 -19.66 -26.86 4.30
CA SER A 121 -20.29 -25.87 5.17
C SER A 121 -19.56 -24.51 5.12
N PHE A 122 -18.24 -24.53 4.87
CA PHE A 122 -17.45 -23.31 4.64
C PHE A 122 -17.96 -22.55 3.41
N PHE A 123 -18.25 -23.25 2.31
CA PHE A 123 -18.71 -22.63 1.07
C PHE A 123 -20.19 -22.18 1.12
N ASP A 124 -20.99 -22.83 1.97
CA ASP A 124 -22.36 -22.40 2.25
C ASP A 124 -22.38 -21.15 3.15
N GLN A 125 -21.45 -21.05 4.10
CA GLN A 125 -21.37 -19.95 5.06
C GLN A 125 -20.70 -18.69 4.48
N TYR A 126 -19.66 -18.85 3.66
CA TYR A 126 -18.84 -17.75 3.16
C TYR A 126 -19.00 -17.54 1.65
N ARG A 127 -19.30 -16.30 1.26
CA ARG A 127 -19.45 -15.94 -0.15
C ARG A 127 -18.15 -16.17 -0.93
N SER A 128 -18.22 -16.96 -2.00
CA SER A 128 -17.08 -17.26 -2.90
C SER A 128 -16.33 -16.00 -3.37
N GLY A 129 -17.04 -14.92 -3.68
CA GLY A 129 -16.43 -13.65 -4.08
C GLY A 129 -15.51 -13.03 -3.02
N ARG A 130 -15.82 -13.19 -1.73
CA ARG A 130 -14.94 -12.69 -0.64
C ARG A 130 -13.69 -13.54 -0.52
N ILE A 131 -13.80 -14.86 -0.62
CA ILE A 131 -12.66 -15.78 -0.62
C ILE A 131 -11.71 -15.45 -1.78
N ILE A 132 -12.27 -15.28 -2.99
CA ILE A 132 -11.49 -14.86 -4.17
C ILE A 132 -10.78 -13.53 -3.92
N SER A 133 -11.47 -12.54 -3.32
CA SER A 133 -10.86 -11.24 -3.00
C SER A 133 -9.73 -11.35 -1.98
N ARG A 134 -9.86 -12.19 -0.94
CA ARG A 134 -8.79 -12.45 0.04
C ARG A 134 -7.55 -13.06 -0.64
N ILE A 135 -7.75 -14.03 -1.53
CA ILE A 135 -6.63 -14.66 -2.27
C ILE A 135 -5.99 -13.66 -3.25
N THR A 136 -6.77 -12.84 -3.93
CA THR A 136 -6.28 -12.01 -5.05
C THR A 136 -5.91 -10.59 -4.65
N THR A 137 -6.85 -9.84 -4.09
CA THR A 137 -6.73 -8.40 -3.76
C THR A 137 -5.87 -8.20 -2.53
N ASP A 138 -6.12 -8.95 -1.44
CA ASP A 138 -5.37 -8.73 -0.20
C ASP A 138 -3.88 -9.09 -0.39
N THR A 139 -3.56 -10.10 -1.21
CA THR A 139 -2.16 -10.47 -1.49
C THR A 139 -1.45 -9.42 -2.34
N GLN A 140 -2.21 -8.71 -3.19
CA GLN A 140 -1.73 -7.58 -3.97
C GLN A 140 -1.52 -6.33 -3.11
N GLU A 141 -2.46 -6.01 -2.22
CA GLU A 141 -2.34 -4.89 -1.29
C GLU A 141 -1.13 -5.08 -0.36
N PHE A 142 -0.96 -6.27 0.21
CA PHE A 142 0.24 -6.66 0.95
C PHE A 142 1.53 -6.40 0.15
N SER A 143 1.56 -6.86 -1.11
CA SER A 143 2.74 -6.72 -1.98
C SER A 143 3.09 -5.26 -2.27
N GLN A 144 2.08 -4.41 -2.48
CA GLN A 144 2.27 -2.98 -2.71
C GLN A 144 2.85 -2.28 -1.48
N VAL A 145 2.37 -2.64 -0.28
CA VAL A 145 2.85 -2.08 0.99
C VAL A 145 4.30 -2.45 1.25
N VAL A 146 4.72 -3.69 0.94
CA VAL A 146 6.14 -4.08 1.05
C VAL A 146 7.03 -3.20 0.17
N VAL A 147 6.62 -2.96 -1.08
CA VAL A 147 7.38 -2.11 -2.01
C VAL A 147 7.47 -0.67 -1.47
N LEU A 148 6.35 -0.12 -1.01
CA LEU A 148 6.29 1.21 -0.41
C LEU A 148 7.22 1.34 0.80
N VAL A 149 7.14 0.40 1.76
CA VAL A 149 7.96 0.41 2.97
C VAL A 149 9.44 0.36 2.59
N THR A 150 9.80 -0.49 1.64
CA THR A 150 11.18 -0.63 1.17
C THR A 150 11.71 0.66 0.54
N ASP A 151 10.90 1.33 -0.28
CA ASP A 151 11.27 2.60 -0.92
C ASP A 151 11.39 3.74 0.12
N ILE A 152 10.46 3.83 1.08
CA ILE A 152 10.52 4.83 2.14
C ILE A 152 11.72 4.61 3.06
N VAL A 153 12.03 3.37 3.45
CA VAL A 153 13.23 3.05 4.25
C VAL A 153 14.49 3.48 3.51
N SER A 154 14.59 3.18 2.21
CA SER A 154 15.73 3.61 1.38
C SER A 154 15.88 5.13 1.34
N GLN A 155 14.77 5.85 1.18
CA GLN A 155 14.74 7.31 1.11
C GLN A 155 15.07 7.94 2.46
N MET A 156 14.47 7.47 3.56
CA MET A 156 14.77 7.91 4.92
C MET A 156 16.25 7.69 5.26
N LEU A 157 16.81 6.53 4.89
CA LEU A 157 18.23 6.26 5.10
C LEU A 157 19.12 7.25 4.34
N SER A 158 18.78 7.56 3.08
CA SER A 158 19.51 8.56 2.30
C SER A 158 19.39 9.97 2.91
N VAL A 159 18.23 10.33 3.45
CA VAL A 159 18.02 11.62 4.14
C VAL A 159 18.85 11.69 5.41
N VAL A 160 18.88 10.63 6.22
CA VAL A 160 19.69 10.57 7.45
C VAL A 160 21.18 10.70 7.13
N ILE A 161 21.69 9.96 6.15
CA ILE A 161 23.11 10.06 5.73
C ILE A 161 23.43 11.48 5.26
N LEU A 162 22.58 12.06 4.41
CA LEU A 162 22.76 13.42 3.91
C LEU A 162 22.70 14.45 5.05
N ALA A 163 21.78 14.30 6.00
CA ALA A 163 21.67 15.17 7.17
C ALA A 163 22.95 15.15 8.03
N VAL A 164 23.54 13.97 8.26
CA VAL A 164 24.80 13.83 8.98
C VAL A 164 25.92 14.55 8.23
N ILE A 165 26.02 14.38 6.91
CA ILE A 165 27.00 15.09 6.09
C ILE A 165 26.81 16.61 6.20
N LEU A 166 25.60 17.12 5.99
CA LEU A 166 25.30 18.55 6.05
C LEU A 166 25.59 19.14 7.44
N TRP A 167 25.33 18.38 8.50
CA TRP A 167 25.61 18.80 9.87
C TRP A 167 27.10 19.11 10.08
N THR A 168 27.99 18.32 9.46
CA THR A 168 29.45 18.58 9.53
C THR A 168 29.88 19.85 8.78
N ILE A 169 29.07 20.32 7.83
CA ILE A 169 29.33 21.52 7.04
C ILE A 169 28.77 22.77 7.74
N SER A 170 27.48 22.75 8.09
CA SER A 170 26.84 23.81 8.88
C SER A 170 25.66 23.26 9.64
N TRP A 171 25.80 23.18 10.96
CA TRP A 171 24.73 22.73 11.83
C TRP A 171 23.53 23.69 11.83
N GLN A 172 23.74 25.00 11.69
CA GLN A 172 22.66 26.00 11.66
C GLN A 172 21.75 25.82 10.44
N LEU A 173 22.32 25.70 9.25
CA LEU A 173 21.54 25.46 8.01
C LEU A 173 20.91 24.06 8.00
N THR A 174 21.57 23.08 8.62
CA THR A 174 21.01 21.73 8.76
C THR A 174 19.79 21.72 9.68
N ILE A 175 19.83 22.45 10.80
CA ILE A 175 18.64 22.62 11.67
C ILE A 175 17.51 23.31 10.90
N ALA A 176 17.80 24.35 10.11
CA ALA A 176 16.79 25.00 9.28
C ALA A 176 16.11 24.02 8.31
N LEU A 177 16.89 23.15 7.64
CA LEU A 177 16.38 22.07 6.80
C LEU A 177 15.51 21.07 7.57
N ILE A 178 15.92 20.66 8.77
CA ILE A 178 15.16 19.72 9.61
C ILE A 178 13.84 20.34 10.07
N ILE A 179 13.85 21.59 10.54
CA ILE A 179 12.63 22.33 10.91
C ILE A 179 11.67 22.37 9.73
N PHE A 180 12.20 22.68 8.55
CA PHE A 180 11.43 22.72 7.33
C PHE A 180 10.83 21.35 6.95
N ALA A 181 11.60 20.27 7.05
CA ALA A 181 11.12 18.91 6.91
C ALA A 181 9.97 18.58 7.86
N VAL A 182 10.07 18.99 9.14
CA VAL A 182 8.99 18.80 10.14
C VAL A 182 7.73 19.59 9.76
N VAL A 183 7.87 20.85 9.31
CA VAL A 183 6.74 21.67 8.85
C VAL A 183 6.00 20.98 7.69
N ILE A 184 6.74 20.38 6.76
CA ILE A 184 6.16 19.64 5.63
C ILE A 184 5.36 18.44 6.12
N VAL A 185 5.91 17.64 7.04
CA VAL A 185 5.21 16.47 7.60
C VAL A 185 3.91 16.91 8.27
N VAL A 186 3.96 17.95 9.10
CA VAL A 186 2.78 18.50 9.80
C VAL A 186 1.72 18.99 8.81
N LEU A 187 2.14 19.74 7.79
CA LEU A 187 1.22 20.26 6.77
C LEU A 187 0.62 19.14 5.91
N ALA A 188 1.43 18.16 5.51
CA ALA A 188 0.95 17.01 4.74
C ALA A 188 -0.05 16.18 5.55
N TYR A 189 0.19 16.01 6.85
CA TYR A 189 -0.74 15.33 7.75
C TYR A 189 -2.06 16.11 7.95
N SER A 190 -2.01 17.44 8.07
CA SER A 190 -3.21 18.27 8.20
C SER A 190 -4.06 18.24 6.93
N LEU A 191 -3.43 18.40 5.76
CA LEU A 191 -4.10 18.32 4.46
C LEU A 191 -4.71 16.94 4.19
N ARG A 192 -4.05 15.87 4.65
CA ARG A 192 -4.58 14.49 4.55
C ARG A 192 -5.96 14.36 5.22
N THR A 193 -6.17 14.99 6.36
CA THR A 193 -7.46 14.92 7.07
C THR A 193 -8.60 15.52 6.26
N VAL A 194 -8.33 16.68 5.63
CA VAL A 194 -9.29 17.36 4.75
C VAL A 194 -9.54 16.54 3.48
N ALA A 195 -8.49 16.05 2.84
CA ALA A 195 -8.56 15.20 1.65
C ALA A 195 -9.36 13.90 1.90
N ARG A 196 -9.16 13.27 3.07
CA ARG A 196 -9.89 12.05 3.46
C ARG A 196 -11.38 12.33 3.64
N LYS A 197 -11.74 13.44 4.28
CA LYS A 197 -13.15 13.84 4.46
C LYS A 197 -13.83 14.09 3.11
N ALA A 198 -13.17 14.86 2.22
CA ALA A 198 -13.68 15.14 0.89
C ALA A 198 -13.84 13.85 0.05
N THR A 199 -12.87 12.94 0.12
CA THR A 199 -12.93 11.65 -0.58
C THR A 199 -14.08 10.78 -0.07
N ARG A 200 -14.30 10.72 1.24
CA ARG A 200 -15.42 9.97 1.83
C ARG A 200 -16.77 10.54 1.37
N SER A 201 -16.92 11.87 1.33
CA SER A 201 -18.13 12.51 0.81
C SER A 201 -18.34 12.19 -0.67
N GLY A 202 -17.29 12.24 -1.49
CA GLY A 202 -17.37 11.89 -2.91
C GLY A 202 -17.82 10.45 -3.16
N PHE A 203 -17.27 9.49 -2.40
CA PHE A 203 -17.70 8.08 -2.50
C PHE A 203 -19.15 7.86 -2.06
N ARG A 204 -19.62 8.57 -1.04
CA ARG A 204 -21.04 8.50 -0.65
C ARG A 204 -21.97 9.00 -1.75
N ALA A 205 -21.62 10.15 -2.35
CA ALA A 205 -22.42 10.71 -3.44
C ALA A 205 -22.44 9.80 -4.69
N ILE A 206 -21.32 9.15 -5.02
CA ILE A 206 -21.26 8.16 -6.10
C ILE A 206 -22.10 6.91 -5.76
N ALA A 207 -22.11 6.47 -4.51
CA ALA A 207 -22.95 5.35 -4.08
C ALA A 207 -24.45 5.67 -4.21
N GLU A 208 -24.86 6.90 -3.89
CA GLU A 208 -26.24 7.37 -4.10
C GLU A 208 -26.61 7.39 -5.59
N VAL A 209 -25.72 7.88 -6.46
CA VAL A 209 -25.91 7.82 -7.92
C VAL A 209 -26.08 6.37 -8.40
N ASN A 210 -25.22 5.45 -7.95
CA ASN A 210 -25.32 4.04 -8.31
C ASN A 210 -26.62 3.40 -7.81
N SER A 211 -27.07 3.77 -6.60
CA SER A 211 -28.35 3.31 -6.04
C SER A 211 -29.52 3.78 -6.90
N ALA A 212 -29.55 5.05 -7.29
CA ALA A 212 -30.61 5.60 -8.14
C ALA A 212 -30.64 4.91 -9.52
N ILE A 213 -29.47 4.64 -10.11
CA ILE A 213 -29.38 3.88 -11.37
C ILE A 213 -29.91 2.45 -11.18
N GLN A 214 -29.52 1.77 -10.11
CA GLN A 214 -29.95 0.40 -9.84
C GLN A 214 -31.47 0.33 -9.64
N GLU A 215 -32.06 1.27 -8.89
CA GLU A 215 -33.50 1.37 -8.68
C GLU A 215 -34.23 1.64 -10.00
N ALA A 216 -33.75 2.59 -10.81
CA ALA A 216 -34.34 2.92 -12.11
C ALA A 216 -34.31 1.73 -13.09
N ILE A 217 -33.21 0.97 -13.13
CA ILE A 217 -33.09 -0.21 -14.00
C ILE A 217 -33.98 -1.35 -13.50
N THR A 218 -33.98 -1.61 -12.19
CA THR A 218 -34.79 -2.70 -11.61
C THR A 218 -36.29 -2.40 -11.76
N GLY A 219 -36.68 -1.13 -11.61
CA GLY A 219 -38.05 -0.65 -11.74
C GLY A 219 -38.46 -0.24 -13.17
N ILE A 220 -37.64 -0.50 -14.19
CA ILE A 220 -37.87 0.06 -15.54
C ILE A 220 -39.19 -0.39 -16.16
N SER A 221 -39.64 -1.61 -15.87
CA SER A 221 -40.93 -2.13 -16.35
C SER A 221 -42.10 -1.36 -15.75
N VAL A 222 -42.05 -1.05 -14.45
CA VAL A 222 -43.06 -0.24 -13.76
C VAL A 222 -43.04 1.17 -14.32
N ALA A 223 -41.86 1.79 -14.42
CA ALA A 223 -41.71 3.13 -14.98
C ALA A 223 -42.32 3.27 -16.38
N LYS A 224 -42.07 2.29 -17.27
CA LYS A 224 -42.60 2.24 -18.63
C LYS A 224 -44.11 2.07 -18.67
N ASN A 225 -44.66 1.17 -17.85
CA ASN A 225 -46.11 0.92 -17.78
C ASN A 225 -46.88 2.16 -17.31
N PHE A 226 -46.31 2.94 -16.39
CA PHE A 226 -46.93 4.17 -15.87
C PHE A 226 -46.49 5.45 -16.60
N ARG A 227 -45.65 5.34 -17.64
CA ARG A 227 -45.08 6.46 -18.42
C ARG A 227 -44.36 7.51 -17.55
N GLN A 228 -43.62 7.05 -16.54
CA GLN A 228 -42.92 7.86 -15.53
C GLN A 228 -41.42 8.07 -15.80
N GLU A 229 -40.93 7.78 -17.01
CA GLU A 229 -39.49 7.85 -17.30
C GLU A 229 -38.90 9.25 -17.10
N ALA A 230 -39.66 10.29 -17.45
CA ALA A 230 -39.23 11.68 -17.26
C ALA A 230 -39.14 12.07 -15.77
N ALA A 231 -40.03 11.53 -14.92
CA ALA A 231 -40.01 11.77 -13.48
C ALA A 231 -38.77 11.14 -12.83
N ILE A 232 -38.51 9.86 -13.14
CA ILE A 232 -37.30 9.15 -12.68
C ILE A 232 -36.03 9.84 -13.18
N TYR A 233 -36.01 10.29 -14.43
CA TYR A 233 -34.87 11.06 -14.95
C TYR A 233 -34.69 12.38 -14.19
N GLY A 234 -35.78 13.07 -13.82
CA GLY A 234 -35.76 14.26 -12.98
C GLY A 234 -35.12 14.00 -11.61
N GLU A 235 -35.54 12.93 -10.92
CA GLU A 235 -34.96 12.51 -9.64
C GLU A 235 -33.47 12.16 -9.77
N PHE A 236 -33.11 11.40 -10.81
CA PHE A 236 -31.72 11.07 -11.10
C PHE A 236 -30.87 12.34 -11.33
N MET A 237 -31.36 13.33 -12.06
CA MET A 237 -30.62 14.58 -12.30
C MET A 237 -30.28 15.31 -11.00
N VAL A 238 -31.19 15.31 -10.00
CA VAL A 238 -30.93 15.94 -8.69
C VAL A 238 -29.77 15.25 -7.98
N VAL A 239 -29.80 13.91 -7.87
CA VAL A 239 -28.75 13.13 -7.21
C VAL A 239 -27.42 13.25 -7.98
N ASN A 240 -27.48 13.25 -9.32
CA ASN A 240 -26.31 13.39 -10.17
C ASN A 240 -25.65 14.77 -10.03
N ASN A 241 -26.44 15.86 -10.00
CA ASN A 241 -25.92 17.21 -9.80
C ASN A 241 -25.31 17.40 -8.40
N GLN A 242 -25.94 16.85 -7.36
CA GLN A 242 -25.36 16.84 -6.02
C GLN A 242 -24.01 16.09 -6.00
N SER A 243 -23.91 14.96 -6.69
CA SER A 243 -22.66 14.22 -6.84
C SER A 243 -21.60 15.00 -7.61
N TYR A 244 -22.00 15.72 -8.66
CA TYR A 244 -21.12 16.62 -9.41
C TYR A 244 -20.51 17.71 -8.50
N ASP A 245 -21.32 18.44 -7.74
CA ASP A 245 -20.83 19.52 -6.87
C ASP A 245 -19.88 19.01 -5.77
N ILE A 246 -20.22 17.87 -5.15
CA ILE A 246 -19.38 17.24 -4.13
C ILE A 246 -18.05 16.80 -4.74
N ASN A 247 -18.07 16.17 -5.91
CA ASN A 247 -16.85 15.69 -6.56
C ASN A 247 -16.02 16.81 -7.17
N LEU A 248 -16.62 17.92 -7.60
CA LEU A 248 -15.92 19.12 -8.03
C LEU A 248 -15.11 19.73 -6.87
N ARG A 249 -15.74 19.87 -5.69
CA ARG A 249 -15.06 20.32 -4.46
C ARG A 249 -13.97 19.35 -4.02
N ARG A 250 -14.24 18.04 -4.08
CA ARG A 250 -13.23 17.00 -3.81
C ARG A 250 -12.04 17.14 -4.76
N GLY A 251 -12.30 17.30 -6.06
CA GLY A 251 -11.28 17.50 -7.08
C GLY A 251 -10.40 18.70 -6.77
N PHE A 252 -11.02 19.84 -6.44
CA PHE A 252 -10.31 21.05 -6.04
C PHE A 252 -9.44 20.85 -4.80
N ILE A 253 -9.95 20.17 -3.75
CA ILE A 253 -9.16 19.88 -2.56
C ILE A 253 -7.95 19.01 -2.89
N LEU A 254 -8.16 17.92 -3.64
CA LEU A 254 -7.09 16.98 -3.99
C LEU A 254 -6.04 17.59 -4.91
N SER A 255 -6.45 18.41 -5.88
CA SER A 255 -5.53 19.06 -6.81
C SER A 255 -4.64 20.11 -6.14
N ASN A 256 -5.08 20.70 -5.01
CA ASN A 256 -4.33 21.70 -4.27
C ASN A 256 -3.35 21.12 -3.22
N VAL A 257 -3.43 19.83 -2.89
CA VAL A 257 -2.53 19.22 -1.88
C VAL A 257 -1.06 19.37 -2.27
N PHE A 258 -0.68 18.95 -3.48
CA PHE A 258 0.70 19.05 -3.94
C PHE A 258 1.18 20.49 -4.16
N PRO A 259 0.41 21.39 -4.81
CA PRO A 259 0.78 22.79 -4.93
C PRO A 259 1.04 23.50 -3.60
N VAL A 260 0.16 23.30 -2.59
CA VAL A 260 0.33 23.91 -1.25
C VAL A 260 1.60 23.39 -0.58
N LEU A 261 1.84 22.08 -0.69
CA LEU A 261 3.08 21.50 -0.21
C LEU A 261 4.27 22.11 -0.98
N SER A 262 4.33 22.03 -2.31
CA SER A 262 5.43 22.57 -3.11
C SER A 262 5.72 24.05 -2.87
N MET A 263 4.70 24.86 -2.55
CA MET A 263 4.88 26.26 -2.16
C MET A 263 5.70 26.39 -0.86
N VAL A 264 5.42 25.55 0.15
CA VAL A 264 6.29 25.44 1.32
C VAL A 264 7.69 25.08 0.87
N GLY A 265 7.84 24.04 0.03
CA GLY A 265 9.09 23.66 -0.67
C GLY A 265 9.92 24.85 -1.14
N GLY A 266 9.29 25.72 -1.95
CA GLY A 266 9.88 26.94 -2.48
C GLY A 266 10.27 27.96 -1.42
N VAL A 267 9.51 28.10 -0.33
CA VAL A 267 9.88 28.95 0.81
C VAL A 267 11.15 28.44 1.49
N GLY A 268 11.31 27.13 1.68
CA GLY A 268 12.53 26.54 2.23
C GLY A 268 13.75 26.79 1.35
N THR A 269 13.59 26.63 0.04
CA THR A 269 14.61 26.99 -0.95
C THR A 269 14.97 28.47 -0.86
N ALA A 270 13.98 29.37 -0.83
CA ALA A 270 14.21 30.81 -0.71
C ALA A 270 14.96 31.18 0.59
N MET A 271 14.62 30.55 1.71
CA MET A 271 15.34 30.75 2.98
C MET A 271 16.81 30.33 2.87
N LEU A 272 17.11 29.18 2.26
CA LEU A 272 18.50 28.73 2.10
C LEU A 272 19.27 29.53 1.07
N VAL A 273 18.61 30.01 0.01
CA VAL A 273 19.19 30.98 -0.92
C VAL A 273 19.60 32.24 -0.17
N TYR A 274 18.71 32.79 0.67
CA TYR A 274 18.99 34.02 1.42
C TYR A 274 20.01 33.83 2.55
N PHE A 275 19.70 33.02 3.56
CA PHE A 275 20.56 32.84 4.74
C PHE A 275 21.83 32.04 4.44
N GLY A 276 21.73 31.02 3.58
CA GLY A 276 22.89 30.29 3.10
C GLY A 276 23.77 31.17 2.21
N GLY A 277 23.17 32.03 1.38
CA GLY A 277 23.89 33.00 0.57
C GLY A 277 24.65 34.03 1.40
N LEU A 278 24.02 34.56 2.46
CA LEU A 278 24.70 35.43 3.44
C LEU A 278 25.87 34.71 4.14
N SER A 279 25.68 33.44 4.50
CA SER A 279 26.73 32.62 5.13
C SER A 279 27.90 32.36 4.17
N ALA A 280 27.61 32.13 2.89
CA ALA A 280 28.62 31.95 1.85
C ALA A 280 29.37 33.27 1.57
N ALA A 281 28.64 34.39 1.47
CA ALA A 281 29.23 35.72 1.27
C ALA A 281 30.12 36.15 2.45
N ALA A 282 29.78 35.72 3.67
CA ALA A 282 30.60 35.92 4.86
C ALA A 282 31.79 34.95 4.98
N GLY A 283 31.94 33.99 4.05
CA GLY A 283 33.00 32.98 4.07
C GLY A 283 32.83 31.90 5.15
N VAL A 284 31.65 31.79 5.77
CA VAL A 284 31.35 30.77 6.80
C VAL A 284 31.20 29.38 6.16
N ILE A 285 30.66 29.34 4.95
CA ILE A 285 30.54 28.13 4.12
C ILE A 285 31.06 28.42 2.72
N SER A 286 31.46 27.37 1.98
CA SER A 286 31.84 27.53 0.57
C SER A 286 30.62 27.69 -0.36
N ILE A 287 30.85 28.19 -1.57
CA ILE A 287 29.81 28.28 -2.61
C ILE A 287 29.25 26.90 -2.95
N GLY A 288 30.10 25.86 -3.00
CA GLY A 288 29.66 24.48 -3.20
C GLY A 288 28.82 23.95 -2.04
N ALA A 289 29.17 24.27 -0.79
CA ALA A 289 28.35 23.93 0.37
C ALA A 289 26.97 24.61 0.30
N TRP A 290 26.92 25.88 -0.09
CA TRP A 290 25.65 26.60 -0.29
C TRP A 290 24.76 25.93 -1.37
N TYR A 291 25.33 25.58 -2.52
CA TYR A 291 24.64 24.80 -3.56
C TYR A 291 24.12 23.46 -3.03
N LEU A 292 24.95 22.76 -2.24
CA LEU A 292 24.60 21.49 -1.63
C LEU A 292 23.39 21.63 -0.70
N PHE A 293 23.32 22.68 0.11
CA PHE A 293 22.16 22.96 0.96
C PHE A 293 20.89 23.21 0.13
N ILE A 294 20.97 24.04 -0.91
CA ILE A 294 19.83 24.36 -1.79
C ILE A 294 19.28 23.09 -2.44
N THR A 295 20.15 22.29 -3.06
CA THR A 295 19.74 21.06 -3.76
C THR A 295 19.29 19.94 -2.83
N SER A 296 19.67 20.00 -1.55
CA SER A 296 19.23 19.05 -0.55
C SER A 296 17.76 19.26 -0.15
N VAL A 297 17.17 20.44 -0.37
CA VAL A 297 15.76 20.71 -0.05
C VAL A 297 14.84 19.66 -0.68
N ASP A 298 14.97 19.42 -1.99
CA ASP A 298 14.13 18.47 -2.71
C ASP A 298 14.30 17.01 -2.23
N ARG A 299 15.50 16.68 -1.74
CA ARG A 299 15.82 15.34 -1.22
C ARG A 299 15.19 15.10 0.15
N PHE A 300 15.08 16.13 0.98
CA PHE A 300 14.32 16.07 2.23
C PHE A 300 12.81 16.18 1.96
N TRP A 301 12.41 16.96 0.96
CA TRP A 301 11.02 17.20 0.59
C TRP A 301 10.24 15.92 0.27
N PHE A 302 10.70 15.17 -0.74
CA PHE A 302 9.94 14.06 -1.32
C PHE A 302 9.61 12.93 -0.31
N PRO A 303 10.55 12.52 0.56
CA PRO A 303 10.27 11.48 1.54
C PRO A 303 9.36 11.96 2.68
N MET A 304 9.47 13.23 3.09
CA MET A 304 8.62 13.83 4.13
C MET A 304 7.16 13.95 3.67
N ALA A 305 6.93 14.32 2.41
CA ALA A 305 5.60 14.36 1.83
C ALA A 305 4.90 12.99 1.84
N GLN A 306 5.63 11.92 1.52
CA GLN A 306 5.11 10.54 1.52
C GLN A 306 4.75 10.04 2.92
N LEU A 307 5.47 10.48 3.95
CA LEU A 307 5.28 10.03 5.34
C LEU A 307 3.85 10.26 5.85
N SER A 308 3.19 11.32 5.35
CA SER A 308 1.79 11.62 5.66
C SER A 308 0.83 10.46 5.38
N SER A 309 1.12 9.65 4.35
CA SER A 309 0.28 8.54 3.89
C SER A 309 0.80 7.17 4.34
N PHE A 310 2.04 7.12 4.85
CA PHE A 310 2.76 5.88 5.16
C PHE A 310 2.01 4.99 6.15
N TRP A 311 1.62 5.55 7.31
CA TRP A 311 0.93 4.77 8.35
C TRP A 311 -0.38 4.15 7.87
N SER A 312 -1.12 4.86 7.00
CA SER A 312 -2.37 4.33 6.41
C SER A 312 -2.12 3.08 5.59
N GLN A 313 -1.06 3.12 4.78
CA GLN A 313 -0.75 2.06 3.84
C GLN A 313 -0.18 0.85 4.59
N VAL A 314 0.68 1.09 5.59
CA VAL A 314 1.16 0.03 6.49
C VAL A 314 -0.01 -0.67 7.20
N GLN A 315 -0.93 0.10 7.79
CA GLN A 315 -2.13 -0.46 8.43
C GLN A 315 -2.99 -1.26 7.45
N ALA A 316 -3.22 -0.74 6.24
CA ALA A 316 -3.99 -1.43 5.22
C ALA A 316 -3.33 -2.77 4.81
N GLY A 317 -2.00 -2.78 4.65
CA GLY A 317 -1.22 -3.99 4.39
C GLY A 317 -1.23 -4.99 5.55
N LEU A 318 -1.18 -4.52 6.79
CA LEU A 318 -1.30 -5.38 7.98
C LEU A 318 -2.69 -6.02 8.05
N SER A 319 -3.77 -5.24 7.86
CA SER A 319 -5.13 -5.77 7.80
C SER A 319 -5.34 -6.73 6.62
N ALA A 320 -4.73 -6.48 5.47
CA ALA A 320 -4.75 -7.43 4.35
C ALA A 320 -4.02 -8.74 4.71
N SER A 321 -2.85 -8.63 5.34
CA SER A 321 -2.08 -9.79 5.80
C SER A 321 -2.86 -10.62 6.82
N GLU A 322 -3.52 -9.96 7.77
CA GLU A 322 -4.40 -10.60 8.76
C GLU A 322 -5.52 -11.40 8.10
N ARG A 323 -6.24 -10.81 7.12
CA ARG A 323 -7.31 -11.52 6.40
C ARG A 323 -6.81 -12.73 5.60
N ILE A 324 -5.64 -12.62 4.98
CA ILE A 324 -5.02 -13.73 4.24
C ILE A 324 -4.59 -14.83 5.21
N PHE A 325 -3.92 -14.47 6.31
CA PHE A 325 -3.44 -15.44 7.29
C PHE A 325 -4.59 -16.11 8.05
N ALA A 326 -5.67 -15.39 8.34
CA ALA A 326 -6.90 -15.97 8.83
C ALA A 326 -7.46 -17.03 7.87
N LEU A 327 -7.45 -16.77 6.56
CA LEU A 327 -7.89 -17.73 5.56
C LEU A 327 -6.96 -18.95 5.46
N ILE A 328 -5.64 -18.72 5.49
CA ILE A 328 -4.63 -19.81 5.49
C ILE A 328 -4.77 -20.69 6.73
N ASP A 329 -5.11 -20.10 7.87
CA ASP A 329 -5.20 -20.80 9.15
C ASP A 329 -6.62 -21.32 9.47
N ALA A 330 -7.56 -21.14 8.56
CA ALA A 330 -8.92 -21.66 8.73
C ALA A 330 -8.86 -23.19 8.78
N GLU A 331 -9.37 -23.78 9.85
CA GLU A 331 -9.44 -25.23 10.01
C GLU A 331 -10.78 -25.77 9.51
N PRO A 332 -10.81 -26.91 8.78
CA PRO A 332 -12.05 -27.57 8.43
C PRO A 332 -12.84 -27.99 9.68
N THR A 333 -14.15 -27.82 9.62
CA THR A 333 -15.08 -28.26 10.67
C THR A 333 -15.14 -29.78 10.71
N VAL A 334 -15.12 -30.43 9.54
CA VAL A 334 -15.12 -31.88 9.42
C VAL A 334 -13.70 -32.41 9.59
N ARG A 335 -13.45 -33.12 10.69
CA ARG A 335 -12.18 -33.79 10.96
C ARG A 335 -12.30 -35.28 10.67
N GLN A 336 -11.59 -35.75 9.64
CA GLN A 336 -11.45 -37.17 9.35
C GLN A 336 -10.67 -37.86 10.50
N THR A 337 -11.34 -38.71 11.28
CA THR A 337 -10.71 -39.42 12.41
C THR A 337 -10.26 -40.83 12.06
N ASP A 338 -10.77 -41.41 10.98
CA ASP A 338 -10.47 -42.78 10.54
C ASP A 338 -10.19 -42.82 9.02
N SER A 339 -9.49 -43.85 8.56
CA SER A 339 -9.09 -44.01 7.15
C SER A 339 -9.36 -45.44 6.66
N LEU A 340 -10.56 -45.94 6.96
CA LEU A 340 -11.01 -47.24 6.48
C LEU A 340 -11.07 -47.27 4.95
N GLN A 341 -10.15 -48.00 4.33
CA GLN A 341 -10.22 -48.31 2.92
C GLN A 341 -11.36 -49.30 2.70
N THR A 342 -12.42 -48.85 2.06
CA THR A 342 -13.53 -49.72 1.69
C THR A 342 -13.10 -50.59 0.50
N GLY A 343 -13.32 -51.90 0.62
CA GLY A 343 -13.19 -52.82 -0.51
C GLY A 343 -14.38 -52.72 -1.45
N ARG A 344 -14.74 -53.82 -2.11
CA ARG A 344 -15.94 -53.84 -2.96
C ARG A 344 -17.20 -53.80 -2.09
N LEU A 345 -17.88 -52.66 -2.07
CA LEU A 345 -19.15 -52.47 -1.38
C LEU A 345 -20.28 -53.17 -2.16
N ARG A 346 -21.25 -53.74 -1.43
CA ARG A 346 -22.47 -54.30 -2.04
C ARG A 346 -23.44 -53.21 -2.52
N GLY A 347 -23.33 -51.99 -1.98
CA GLY A 347 -24.16 -50.84 -2.36
C GLY A 347 -25.45 -50.69 -1.55
N GLU A 348 -25.60 -51.42 -0.44
CA GLU A 348 -26.71 -51.23 0.50
C GLU A 348 -26.53 -49.92 1.29
N ILE A 349 -27.60 -49.12 1.41
CA ILE A 349 -27.60 -47.83 2.11
C ILE A 349 -28.70 -47.84 3.17
N GLU A 350 -28.37 -47.44 4.40
CA GLU A 350 -29.31 -47.41 5.51
C GLU A 350 -29.17 -46.13 6.33
N PHE A 351 -30.29 -45.45 6.55
CA PHE A 351 -30.47 -44.38 7.52
C PHE A 351 -31.32 -44.95 8.65
N ARG A 352 -30.86 -44.81 9.90
CA ARG A 352 -31.58 -45.26 11.11
C ARG A 352 -31.75 -44.09 12.06
N ASP A 353 -32.99 -43.75 12.42
CA ASP A 353 -33.38 -42.68 13.34
C ASP A 353 -32.59 -41.38 13.10
N PHE A 354 -32.46 -40.99 11.82
CA PHE A 354 -31.55 -39.93 11.41
C PHE A 354 -32.18 -38.54 11.62
N ASP A 355 -31.48 -37.71 12.40
CA ASP A 355 -31.81 -36.31 12.63
C ASP A 355 -30.81 -35.40 11.91
N PHE A 356 -31.31 -34.40 11.18
CA PHE A 356 -30.45 -33.40 10.53
C PHE A 356 -30.97 -31.98 10.70
N ARG A 357 -30.05 -31.05 10.98
CA ARG A 357 -30.30 -29.61 11.12
C ARG A 357 -29.14 -28.80 10.55
N TYR A 358 -29.43 -27.70 9.86
CA TYR A 358 -28.39 -26.75 9.40
C TYR A 358 -27.96 -25.78 10.50
N THR A 359 -28.90 -25.41 11.37
CA THR A 359 -28.66 -24.56 12.54
C THR A 359 -29.47 -25.11 13.71
N GLU A 360 -29.13 -24.72 14.95
CA GLU A 360 -29.86 -25.17 16.15
C GLU A 360 -31.37 -24.89 16.10
N GLN A 361 -31.79 -23.92 15.29
CA GLN A 361 -33.18 -23.48 15.20
C GLN A 361 -33.95 -24.12 14.04
N GLN A 362 -33.29 -24.88 13.16
CA GLN A 362 -33.86 -25.33 11.90
C GLN A 362 -33.65 -26.83 11.67
N GLN A 363 -34.53 -27.64 12.26
CA GLN A 363 -34.59 -29.09 12.05
C GLN A 363 -35.17 -29.40 10.66
N VAL A 364 -34.45 -30.18 9.85
CA VAL A 364 -34.83 -30.53 8.47
C VAL A 364 -35.34 -31.96 8.37
N LEU A 365 -34.60 -32.92 8.92
CA LEU A 365 -35.01 -34.33 9.01
C LEU A 365 -35.13 -34.69 10.49
N LYS A 366 -36.20 -35.39 10.86
CA LYS A 366 -36.42 -35.83 12.25
C LYS A 366 -36.82 -37.30 12.29
N GLY A 367 -36.04 -38.14 12.96
CA GLY A 367 -36.25 -39.59 13.06
C GLY A 367 -36.40 -40.24 11.70
N PHE A 368 -35.52 -39.92 10.75
CA PHE A 368 -35.61 -40.40 9.37
C PHE A 368 -35.01 -41.81 9.24
N ASP A 369 -35.86 -42.76 8.86
CA ASP A 369 -35.46 -44.13 8.53
C ASP A 369 -35.61 -44.38 7.02
N LEU A 370 -34.59 -44.94 6.41
CA LEU A 370 -34.61 -45.35 5.01
C LEU A 370 -33.65 -46.51 4.79
N HIS A 371 -34.11 -47.54 4.09
CA HIS A 371 -33.27 -48.66 3.67
C HIS A 371 -33.39 -48.83 2.16
N ILE A 372 -32.24 -48.86 1.48
CA ILE A 372 -32.12 -49.08 0.04
C ILE A 372 -31.31 -50.36 -0.16
N CYS A 373 -31.90 -51.34 -0.84
CA CYS A 373 -31.24 -52.62 -1.08
C CYS A 373 -30.12 -52.48 -2.11
N ALA A 374 -29.17 -53.41 -2.10
CA ALA A 374 -28.10 -53.45 -3.09
C ALA A 374 -28.68 -53.64 -4.51
N GLY A 375 -28.55 -52.61 -5.35
CA GLY A 375 -28.93 -52.66 -6.78
C GLY A 375 -30.35 -52.19 -7.11
N GLU A 376 -31.12 -51.74 -6.13
CA GLU A 376 -32.29 -50.86 -6.34
C GLU A 376 -31.83 -49.45 -6.73
#